data_AF-A0A2A5HRW8-F1
#
_entry.id   AF-A0A2A5HRW8-F1
#
_cell.length_a   1.000
_cell.length_b   1.000
_cell.length_c   1.000
_cell.angle_alpha   90.00
_cell.angle_beta   90.00
_cell.angle_gamma   90.00
#
_symmetry.space_group_name_H-M   'P 1'
#
loop_
_entity.id
_entity.type
_entity.pdbx_description
1 polymer ?
#
loop_
_entity_poly.entity_id
_entity_poly.type
_entity_poly.pdbx_seq_one_letter_code
_entity_poly.pdbx_strand_id
1 'polypeptide(L)'
;MNKITLSMIGLTAGVLIPIFSQANSYQDIATKYATVALTDTQVKQAKMQGECLVGLKSLNFKKKRDFDPVAEWTNFRTTSLLQQFSPCEVLIMMELAQERLQADKP
;
A
#
# COMPACT_ATOMS: atom_id res chain seq x y z
N MET A 1 -56.71 22.86 23.31
CA MET A 1 -56.12 22.46 22.01
C MET A 1 -54.63 22.19 22.22
N ASN A 2 -54.18 20.94 22.26
CA ASN A 2 -53.41 20.27 21.19
C ASN A 2 -52.87 18.93 21.72
N LYS A 3 -53.01 17.87 20.92
CA LYS A 3 -52.81 16.45 21.26
C LYS A 3 -51.36 16.04 21.02
N ILE A 4 -50.73 15.23 21.89
CA ILE A 4 -49.63 14.33 21.47
C ILE A 4 -49.70 13.02 22.29
N THR A 5 -50.19 11.97 21.63
CA THR A 5 -50.10 10.56 22.01
C THR A 5 -48.65 10.08 21.88
N LEU A 6 -48.07 9.59 22.98
CA LEU A 6 -46.78 8.89 22.97
C LEU A 6 -47.04 7.40 22.70
N SER A 7 -46.81 6.96 21.46
CA SER A 7 -46.72 5.54 21.13
C SER A 7 -45.28 5.08 21.38
N MET A 8 -45.10 4.14 22.30
CA MET A 8 -43.80 3.55 22.65
C MET A 8 -43.29 2.73 21.46
N ILE A 9 -42.28 3.25 20.78
CA ILE A 9 -41.54 2.55 19.73
C ILE A 9 -40.69 1.48 20.42
N GLY A 10 -40.93 0.22 20.06
CA GLY A 10 -40.23 -0.95 20.58
C GLY A 10 -38.73 -0.88 20.34
N LEU A 11 -37.95 -1.20 21.38
CA LEU A 11 -36.54 -1.50 21.28
C LEU A 11 -36.35 -2.78 20.44
N THR A 12 -36.13 -2.63 19.14
CA THR A 12 -35.45 -3.67 18.36
C THR A 12 -33.95 -3.50 18.59
N ALA A 13 -33.39 -4.32 19.47
CA ALA A 13 -31.95 -4.46 19.64
C ALA A 13 -31.35 -4.93 18.31
N GLY A 14 -30.80 -3.99 17.54
CA GLY A 14 -30.08 -4.26 16.32
C GLY A 14 -28.83 -5.07 16.64
N VAL A 15 -28.83 -6.34 16.26
CA VAL A 15 -27.63 -7.19 16.25
C VAL A 15 -26.68 -6.61 15.23
N LEU A 16 -25.65 -5.90 15.71
CA LEU A 16 -24.50 -5.50 14.89
C LEU A 16 -23.70 -6.78 14.58
N ILE A 17 -23.97 -7.42 13.44
CA ILE A 17 -23.10 -8.46 12.90
C ILE A 17 -21.88 -7.73 12.30
N PRO A 18 -20.67 -7.89 12.86
CA PRO A 18 -19.48 -7.38 12.19
C PRO A 18 -19.28 -8.19 10.91
N ILE A 19 -19.45 -7.54 9.77
CA ILE A 19 -19.05 -8.10 8.47
C ILE A 19 -17.52 -8.09 8.46
N PHE A 20 -16.91 -9.18 8.92
CA PHE A 20 -15.48 -9.41 8.71
C PHE A 20 -15.26 -9.68 7.22
N SER A 21 -14.71 -8.69 6.52
CA SER A 21 -14.20 -8.88 5.17
C SER A 21 -12.99 -9.83 5.25
N GLN A 22 -13.16 -11.09 4.85
CA GLN A 22 -12.03 -12.01 4.69
C GLN A 22 -11.20 -11.56 3.50
N ALA A 23 -10.10 -10.86 3.76
CA ALA A 23 -9.07 -10.65 2.76
C ALA A 23 -8.36 -11.99 2.52
N ASN A 24 -8.71 -12.69 1.44
CA ASN A 24 -8.07 -13.95 1.07
C ASN A 24 -6.57 -13.71 0.82
N SER A 25 -5.71 -14.53 1.43
CA SER A 25 -4.28 -14.47 1.16
C SER A 25 -3.98 -15.02 -0.25
N TYR A 26 -2.81 -14.70 -0.81
CA TYR A 26 -2.38 -15.30 -2.07
C TYR A 26 -2.35 -16.83 -1.97
N GLN A 27 -1.96 -17.40 -0.82
CA GLN A 27 -1.97 -18.83 -0.58
C GLN A 27 -3.37 -19.43 -0.72
N ASP A 28 -4.40 -18.80 -0.12
CA ASP A 28 -5.79 -19.27 -0.20
C ASP A 28 -6.30 -19.28 -1.65
N ILE A 29 -5.94 -18.25 -2.42
CA ILE A 29 -6.31 -18.11 -3.83
C ILE A 29 -5.56 -19.12 -4.70
N ALA A 30 -4.25 -19.29 -4.48
CA ALA A 30 -3.41 -20.21 -5.24
C ALA A 30 -3.84 -21.67 -5.04
N THR A 31 -4.29 -22.04 -3.83
CA THR A 31 -4.87 -23.36 -3.57
C THR A 31 -6.19 -23.57 -4.34
N LYS A 32 -7.03 -22.54 -4.42
CA LYS A 32 -8.31 -22.61 -5.14
C LYS A 32 -8.16 -22.65 -6.67
N TYR A 33 -7.10 -22.03 -7.21
CA TYR A 33 -6.88 -21.88 -8.65
C TYR A 33 -5.49 -22.41 -9.07
N ALA A 34 -5.21 -23.67 -8.74
CA ALA A 34 -3.89 -24.28 -8.92
C ALA A 34 -3.35 -24.22 -10.37
N THR A 35 -4.21 -24.24 -11.38
CA THR A 35 -3.82 -24.20 -12.79
C THR A 35 -3.17 -22.88 -13.23
N VAL A 36 -3.40 -21.79 -12.48
CA VAL A 36 -2.85 -20.46 -12.75
C VAL A 36 -1.99 -19.95 -11.60
N ALA A 37 -1.71 -20.79 -10.60
CA ALA A 37 -0.86 -20.44 -9.48
C ALA A 37 0.59 -20.20 -9.95
N LEU A 38 1.23 -19.19 -9.39
CA LEU A 38 2.65 -18.92 -9.62
C LEU A 38 3.50 -20.06 -9.03
N THR A 39 4.60 -20.38 -9.71
CA THR A 39 5.65 -21.25 -9.19
C THR A 39 6.30 -20.65 -7.95
N ASP A 40 6.94 -21.47 -7.12
CA ASP A 40 7.66 -21.00 -5.92
C ASP A 40 8.72 -19.94 -6.24
N THR A 41 9.41 -20.06 -7.37
CA THR A 41 10.39 -19.09 -7.84
C THR A 41 9.73 -17.74 -8.15
N GLN A 42 8.59 -17.74 -8.84
CA GLN A 42 7.83 -16.53 -9.13
C GLN A 42 7.27 -15.89 -7.86
N VAL A 43 6.82 -16.69 -6.88
CA VAL A 43 6.40 -16.18 -5.56
C VAL A 43 7.56 -15.52 -4.83
N LYS A 44 8.74 -16.15 -4.81
CA LYS A 44 9.95 -15.57 -4.19
C LYS A 44 10.35 -14.26 -4.88
N GLN A 45 10.32 -14.22 -6.22
CA GLN A 45 10.59 -13.00 -6.98
C GLN A 45 9.59 -11.88 -6.65
N ALA A 46 8.29 -12.18 -6.62
CA ALA A 46 7.27 -11.20 -6.26
C ALA A 46 7.43 -10.67 -4.83
N LYS A 47 7.79 -11.54 -3.86
CA LYS A 47 8.09 -11.11 -2.49
C LYS A 47 9.28 -10.15 -2.43
N MET A 48 10.37 -10.49 -3.12
CA MET A 48 11.55 -9.64 -3.22
C MET A 48 11.23 -8.27 -3.85
N GLN A 49 10.44 -8.24 -4.92
CA GLN A 49 9.98 -6.97 -5.52
C GLN A 49 9.09 -6.17 -4.54
N GLY A 50 8.27 -6.85 -3.74
CA GLY A 50 7.50 -6.24 -2.67
C GLY A 50 8.38 -5.60 -1.57
N GLU A 51 9.46 -6.26 -1.17
CA GLU A 51 10.45 -5.70 -0.24
C GLU A 51 11.11 -4.44 -0.81
N CYS A 52 11.45 -4.44 -2.11
CA CYS A 52 12.00 -3.25 -2.77
C CYS A 52 11.01 -2.07 -2.82
N LEU A 53 9.70 -2.33 -2.99
CA LEU A 53 8.67 -1.28 -2.89
C LEU A 53 8.60 -0.67 -1.49
N VAL A 54 8.78 -1.47 -0.43
CA VAL A 54 8.87 -0.96 0.95
C VAL A 54 10.11 -0.09 1.12
N GLY A 55 11.24 -0.49 0.52
CA GLY A 55 12.46 0.33 0.45
C GLY A 55 12.20 1.70 -0.20
N LEU A 56 11.56 1.72 -1.38
CA LEU A 56 11.21 2.96 -2.08
C LEU A 56 10.32 3.88 -1.24
N LYS A 57 9.34 3.31 -0.53
CA LYS A 57 8.53 4.06 0.42
C LYS A 57 9.40 4.68 1.52
N SER A 58 10.37 3.95 2.06
CA SER A 58 11.23 4.49 3.11
C SER A 58 12.10 5.67 2.65
N LEU A 59 12.56 5.67 1.39
CA LEU A 59 13.34 6.76 0.80
C LEU A 59 12.48 8.00 0.53
N ASN A 60 11.28 7.81 -0.02
CA ASN A 60 10.37 8.90 -0.40
C ASN A 60 9.65 9.53 0.80
N PHE A 61 9.43 8.78 1.87
CA PHE A 61 8.68 9.23 3.04
C PHE A 61 9.60 9.52 4.24
N LYS A 62 10.52 10.48 4.11
CA LYS A 62 10.90 11.25 5.32
C LYS A 62 9.66 12.06 5.70
N LYS A 63 8.95 11.64 6.77
CA LYS A 63 7.78 12.34 7.33
C LYS A 63 8.12 13.81 7.56
N LYS A 64 7.84 14.67 6.58
CA LYS A 64 7.84 16.11 6.77
C LYS A 64 6.40 16.49 7.08
N ARG A 65 6.22 17.28 8.15
CA ARG A 65 4.90 17.80 8.54
C ARG A 65 4.38 18.85 7.55
N ASP A 66 5.24 19.27 6.63
CA ASP A 66 5.00 20.26 5.59
C ASP A 66 5.31 19.67 4.21
N PHE A 67 4.66 20.23 3.18
CA PHE A 67 4.91 19.90 1.78
C PHE A 67 6.40 20.04 1.44
N ASP A 68 6.99 18.98 0.88
CA ASP A 68 8.36 18.99 0.39
C ASP A 68 8.34 18.83 -1.14
N PRO A 69 8.63 19.89 -1.90
CA PRO A 69 8.67 19.83 -3.37
C PRO A 69 9.61 18.74 -3.88
N VAL A 70 10.69 18.44 -3.15
CA VAL A 70 11.64 17.39 -3.51
C VAL A 70 11.02 16.02 -3.30
N ALA A 71 10.34 15.78 -2.18
CA ALA A 71 9.69 14.50 -1.90
C ALA A 71 8.57 14.20 -2.91
N GLU A 72 7.76 15.19 -3.26
CA GLU A 72 6.69 15.03 -4.26
C GLU A 72 7.24 14.75 -5.65
N TRP A 73 8.28 15.48 -6.05
CA TRP A 73 8.95 15.24 -7.32
C TRP A 73 9.61 13.84 -7.36
N THR A 74 10.17 13.40 -6.24
CA THR A 74 10.79 12.07 -6.11
C THR A 74 9.73 10.97 -6.18
N ASN A 75 8.54 11.19 -5.61
CA ASN A 75 7.40 10.29 -5.73
C ASN A 75 6.88 10.19 -7.19
N PHE A 76 6.75 11.32 -7.88
CA PHE A 76 6.38 11.36 -9.31
C PHE A 76 7.40 10.63 -10.19
N ARG A 77 8.70 10.83 -9.94
CA ARG A 77 9.77 10.12 -10.65
C ARG A 77 9.78 8.63 -10.35
N THR A 78 9.62 8.24 -9.10
CA THR A 78 9.54 6.82 -8.71
C THR A 78 8.38 6.13 -9.44
N THR A 79 7.21 6.78 -9.50
CA THR A 79 6.05 6.26 -10.23
C THR A 79 6.34 6.11 -11.73
N SER A 80 6.98 7.11 -12.35
CA SER A 80 7.37 7.06 -13.77
C SER A 80 8.41 5.97 -14.06
N LEU A 81 9.35 5.74 -13.14
CA LEU A 81 10.36 4.69 -13.27
C LEU A 81 9.75 3.29 -13.13
N LEU A 82 8.80 3.11 -12.21
CA LEU A 82 8.08 1.84 -12.02
C LEU A 82 7.23 1.42 -13.23
N GLN A 83 6.97 2.33 -14.18
CA GLN A 83 6.32 1.98 -15.45
C GLN A 83 7.29 1.27 -16.43
N GLN A 84 8.60 1.42 -16.23
CA GLN A 84 9.63 0.97 -17.16
C GLN A 84 10.59 -0.06 -16.55
N PHE A 85 10.75 -0.05 -15.23
CA PHE A 85 11.72 -0.86 -14.51
C PHE A 85 11.06 -1.60 -13.35
N SER A 86 11.67 -2.71 -12.92
CA SER A 86 11.20 -3.46 -11.76
C SER A 86 11.42 -2.66 -10.46
N PRO A 87 10.61 -2.88 -9.41
CA PRO A 87 10.77 -2.19 -8.13
C PRO A 87 12.19 -2.17 -7.56
N CYS A 88 12.96 -3.27 -7.69
CA CYS A 88 14.33 -3.30 -7.19
C CYS A 88 15.31 -2.50 -8.05
N GLU A 89 15.14 -2.47 -9.37
CA GLU A 89 15.94 -1.59 -10.24
C GLU A 89 15.68 -0.13 -9.88
N VAL A 90 14.40 0.24 -9.69
CA VAL A 90 14.05 1.59 -9.26
C VAL A 90 14.64 1.90 -7.88
N LEU A 91 14.56 0.98 -6.92
CA LEU A 91 15.16 1.17 -5.58
C LEU A 91 16.65 1.52 -5.67
N ILE A 92 17.43 0.74 -6.42
CA ILE A 92 18.86 0.98 -6.62
C ILE A 92 19.12 2.36 -7.24
N MET A 93 18.35 2.73 -8.28
CA MET A 93 18.49 4.06 -8.91
C MET A 93 18.24 5.20 -7.91
N MET A 94 17.24 5.05 -7.04
CA MET A 94 16.88 6.06 -6.04
C MET A 94 17.90 6.14 -4.90
N GLU A 95 18.41 5.00 -4.42
CA GLU A 95 19.49 4.93 -3.42
C GLU A 95 20.75 5.65 -3.92
N LEU A 96 21.18 5.34 -5.15
CA LEU A 96 22.33 5.99 -5.76
C LEU A 96 22.11 7.49 -5.95
N ALA A 97 20.93 7.92 -6.40
CA ALA A 97 20.61 9.34 -6.53
C ALA A 97 20.70 10.07 -5.19
N GLN A 98 20.19 9.46 -4.11
CA GLN A 98 20.23 10.05 -2.77
C GLN A 98 21.64 10.11 -2.19
N GLU A 99 22.48 9.10 -2.44
CA GLU A 99 23.90 9.11 -2.06
C GLU A 99 24.63 10.31 -2.70
N ARG A 100 24.44 10.52 -4.01
CA ARG A 100 25.05 11.64 -4.74
C ARG A 100 24.59 13.00 -4.25
N LEU A 101 23.28 13.17 -4.00
CA LEU A 101 22.74 14.41 -3.45
C LEU A 101 23.28 14.74 -2.05
N GLN A 102 23.61 13.73 -1.25
CA GLN A 102 24.23 13.95 0.07
C GLN A 102 25.71 14.30 -0.04
N ALA A 103 26.43 13.72 -1.01
CA ALA A 103 27.83 14.02 -1.27
C ALA A 103 28.05 15.46 -1.81
N ASP A 104 27.09 15.98 -2.58
CA ASP A 104 27.14 17.32 -3.17
C ASP A 104 26.65 18.43 -2.20
N LYS A 105 26.32 18.10 -0.96
CA LYS A 105 25.86 19.07 0.04
C LYS A 105 27.08 19.85 0.59
N PRO A 106 27.11 21.19 0.48
CA PRO A 106 28.23 22.02 0.93
C PRO A 106 28.42 21.99 2.44
#